data_AF-A0A2N2SL28-F1
#
_entry.id   AF-A0A2N2SL28-F1
#
_cell.length_a   1.000
_cell.length_b   1.000
_cell.length_c   1.000
_cell.angle_alpha   90.00
_cell.angle_beta   90.00
_cell.angle_gamma   90.00
#
_symmetry.space_group_name_H-M   'P 1'
#
loop_
_entity.id
_entity.type
_entity.pdbx_description
1 polymer ?
#
loop_
_entity_poly.entity_id
_entity_poly.type
_entity_poly.pdbx_seq_one_letter_code
_entity_poly.pdbx_strand_id
1 'polypeptide(L)'
;MSLIEKAVQRLDALKQASGVEEQVAPKAKRVVNEVAHDPVLDAGRTSSSVPLADPVPTPNPSVSRDVHIDLQRLGAMGMVTPDVPRSAIAEEFRLIKRPLLRNATVSGPAEIENGSLIMVTSAMPGEGKSFTAINL
;
A
#
# COMPACT_ATOMS: atom_id res chain seq x y z
N MET A 1 -34.34 -25.40 19.78
CA MET A 1 -32.92 -24.98 19.89
C MET A 1 -32.68 -23.81 18.94
N SER A 2 -32.14 -22.73 19.48
CA SER A 2 -31.80 -21.50 18.76
C SER A 2 -30.55 -21.69 17.89
N LEU A 3 -30.43 -20.93 16.80
CA LEU A 3 -29.28 -20.97 15.88
C LEU A 3 -27.95 -20.67 16.57
N ILE A 4 -27.98 -19.88 17.66
CA ILE A 4 -26.81 -19.52 18.45
C ILE A 4 -26.28 -20.75 19.22
N GLU A 5 -27.17 -21.58 19.76
CA GLU A 5 -26.80 -22.80 20.49
C GLU A 5 -26.09 -23.81 19.58
N LYS A 6 -26.54 -23.92 18.32
CA LYS A 6 -25.89 -24.77 17.31
C LYS A 6 -24.50 -24.28 16.92
N ALA A 7 -24.26 -22.97 16.95
CA ALA A 7 -22.95 -22.40 16.61
C ALA A 7 -21.91 -22.69 17.72
N VAL A 8 -22.31 -22.57 18.99
CA VAL A 8 -21.44 -22.85 20.14
C VAL A 8 -21.03 -24.33 20.18
N GLN A 9 -21.98 -25.25 19.99
CA GLN A 9 -21.67 -26.69 19.92
C GLN A 9 -20.68 -27.03 18.79
N ARG A 10 -20.76 -26.34 17.65
CA ARG A 10 -19.85 -26.56 16.51
C ARG A 10 -18.44 -26.07 16.81
N LEU A 11 -18.30 -24.97 17.56
CA LEU A 11 -17.02 -24.44 18.01
C LEU A 11 -16.34 -25.35 19.03
N ASP A 12 -17.10 -25.90 19.98
CA ASP A 12 -16.55 -26.83 20.98
C ASP A 12 -16.13 -28.17 20.37
N ALA A 13 -16.92 -28.69 19.42
CA ALA A 13 -16.55 -29.89 18.67
C ALA A 13 -15.24 -29.72 17.86
N LEU A 14 -15.01 -28.53 17.31
CA LEU A 14 -13.78 -28.22 16.58
C LEU A 14 -12.57 -28.10 17.52
N LYS A 15 -12.74 -27.52 18.72
CA LYS A 15 -11.68 -27.45 19.73
C LYS A 15 -11.27 -28.82 20.27
N GLN A 16 -12.23 -29.72 20.44
CA GLN A 16 -11.98 -31.11 20.85
C GLN A 16 -11.26 -31.92 19.77
N ALA A 17 -11.50 -31.60 18.49
CA ALA A 17 -10.85 -32.25 17.36
C ALA A 17 -9.45 -31.69 17.05
N SER A 18 -9.17 -30.43 17.38
CA SER A 18 -7.86 -29.80 17.22
C SER A 18 -7.02 -29.91 18.50
N GLY A 19 -6.71 -31.14 18.92
CA GLY A 19 -5.77 -31.41 20.01
C GLY A 19 -4.37 -30.89 19.69
N VAL A 20 -4.14 -29.60 19.92
CA VAL A 20 -2.83 -28.96 19.85
C VAL A 20 -2.44 -28.56 21.27
N GLU A 21 -1.69 -29.46 21.89
CA GLU A 21 -0.90 -29.16 23.07
C GLU A 21 0.10 -28.05 22.74
N GLU A 22 0.06 -26.97 23.51
CA GLU A 22 1.04 -25.91 23.52
C GLU A 22 2.34 -26.47 24.16
N GLN A 23 3.32 -26.84 23.33
CA GLN A 23 4.66 -27.19 23.79
C GLN A 23 5.69 -26.14 23.37
N VAL A 24 6.45 -25.70 24.39
CA VAL A 24 7.42 -24.62 24.41
C VAL A 24 8.77 -25.06 23.81
N ALA A 25 9.34 -24.16 22.97
CA ALA A 25 10.71 -23.97 22.43
C ALA A 25 11.89 -24.90 22.87
N PRO A 26 12.98 -25.00 22.05
CA PRO A 26 14.04 -23.98 22.20
C PRO A 26 14.80 -23.54 20.93
N LYS A 27 15.51 -22.42 21.11
CA LYS A 27 16.28 -21.60 20.17
C LYS A 27 17.45 -22.34 19.49
N ALA A 28 17.54 -22.22 18.16
CA ALA A 28 18.73 -22.55 17.39
C ALA A 28 19.67 -21.33 17.26
N LYS A 29 20.95 -21.55 17.58
CA LYS A 29 22.06 -20.58 17.48
C LYS A 29 22.26 -20.16 16.02
N ARG A 30 22.28 -18.84 15.75
CA ARG A 30 22.72 -18.28 14.47
C ARG A 30 24.22 -17.99 14.53
N VAL A 31 24.99 -18.76 13.78
CA VAL A 31 26.43 -18.54 13.57
C VAL A 31 26.60 -17.31 12.68
N VAL A 32 27.38 -16.35 13.14
CA VAL A 32 27.80 -15.17 12.36
C VAL A 32 29.03 -15.59 11.58
N ASN A 33 28.91 -15.72 10.26
CA ASN A 33 30.07 -15.78 9.37
C ASN A 33 30.35 -14.38 8.85
N GLU A 34 31.39 -13.79 9.42
CA GLU A 34 32.09 -12.62 8.94
C GLU A 34 32.94 -13.05 7.73
N VAL A 35 32.66 -12.49 6.55
CA VAL A 35 33.56 -12.61 5.40
C VAL A 35 33.93 -11.20 4.98
N ALA A 36 35.12 -10.80 5.43
CA ALA A 36 35.85 -9.66 4.91
C ALA A 36 36.23 -9.94 3.44
N HIS A 37 36.03 -8.96 2.57
CA HIS A 37 36.80 -8.84 1.33
C HIS A 37 36.96 -7.37 0.97
N ASP A 38 38.20 -6.91 1.10
CA ASP A 38 38.73 -5.64 0.60
C ASP A 38 38.97 -5.69 -0.94
N PRO A 39 39.26 -4.55 -1.59
CA PRO A 39 38.54 -4.11 -2.80
C PRO A 39 39.20 -4.54 -4.12
N VAL A 40 38.38 -4.67 -5.16
CA VAL A 40 38.86 -4.72 -6.56
C VAL A 40 38.17 -3.64 -7.37
N LEU A 41 39.03 -2.95 -8.12
CA LEU A 41 38.84 -1.70 -8.84
C LEU A 41 37.93 -1.84 -10.07
N ASP A 42 37.16 -0.76 -10.28
CA ASP A 42 36.85 -0.08 -11.54
C ASP A 42 36.30 -0.88 -12.74
N ALA A 43 34.98 -0.77 -12.93
CA ALA A 43 34.38 -0.61 -14.26
C ALA A 43 32.97 0.00 -14.15
N GLY A 44 32.86 1.29 -14.44
CA GLY A 44 31.69 1.87 -15.12
C GLY A 44 30.33 1.80 -14.42
N ARG A 45 30.09 2.72 -13.48
CA ARG A 45 28.78 3.36 -13.33
C ARG A 45 29.00 4.83 -13.00
N THR A 46 28.86 5.69 -14.00
CA THR A 46 28.58 7.12 -13.78
C THR A 46 27.25 7.20 -13.06
N SER A 47 27.30 7.18 -11.73
CA SER A 47 26.16 7.48 -10.89
C SER A 47 25.69 8.88 -11.24
N SER A 48 24.47 8.97 -11.77
CA SER A 48 23.72 10.19 -12.01
C SER A 48 24.05 11.25 -10.96
N SER A 49 24.70 12.33 -11.38
CA SER A 49 24.81 13.54 -10.58
C SER A 49 23.39 13.95 -10.17
N VAL A 50 23.13 14.00 -8.87
CA VAL A 50 21.93 14.63 -8.32
C VAL A 50 21.97 16.09 -8.81
N PRO A 51 20.96 16.58 -9.56
CA PRO A 51 20.93 17.98 -9.93
C PRO A 51 20.96 18.82 -8.65
N LEU A 52 21.80 19.86 -8.65
CA LEU A 52 21.81 20.86 -7.59
C LEU A 52 20.36 21.33 -7.40
N ALA A 53 19.77 21.02 -6.24
CA ALA A 53 18.37 21.32 -6.00
C ALA A 53 18.18 22.84 -6.06
N ASP A 54 17.34 23.30 -6.98
CA ASP A 54 16.88 24.69 -7.00
C ASP A 54 16.24 25.04 -5.64
N PRO A 55 16.40 26.28 -5.16
CA PRO A 55 15.83 26.71 -3.90
C PRO A 55 14.32 26.44 -3.87
N VAL A 56 13.85 25.82 -2.78
CA VAL A 56 12.45 25.50 -2.53
C VAL A 56 11.61 26.76 -2.75
N PRO A 57 10.67 26.78 -3.73
CA PRO A 57 9.84 27.94 -3.97
C PRO A 57 9.05 28.29 -2.71
N THR A 58 9.16 29.53 -2.25
CA THR A 58 8.29 30.07 -1.20
C THR A 58 6.81 29.91 -1.58
N PRO A 59 5.90 29.72 -0.61
CA PRO A 59 4.49 29.46 -0.90
C PRO A 59 3.92 30.56 -1.77
N ASN A 60 3.65 30.24 -3.03
CA ASN A 60 3.01 31.13 -3.97
C ASN A 60 1.58 31.36 -3.46
N PRO A 61 1.08 32.61 -3.32
CA PRO A 61 -0.30 32.86 -2.91
C PRO A 61 -1.21 32.04 -3.82
N SER A 62 -2.06 31.20 -3.20
CA SER A 62 -2.83 30.15 -3.86
C SER A 62 -3.81 30.74 -4.87
N VAL A 63 -3.36 30.94 -6.10
CA VAL A 63 -4.25 31.16 -7.24
C VAL A 63 -4.91 29.83 -7.53
N SER A 64 -6.22 29.73 -7.29
CA SER A 64 -7.00 28.56 -7.69
C SER A 64 -6.85 28.39 -9.20
N ARG A 65 -6.20 27.32 -9.63
CA ARG A 65 -6.10 26.97 -11.05
C ARG A 65 -7.35 26.21 -11.42
N ASP A 66 -8.14 26.75 -12.34
CA ASP A 66 -9.24 26.00 -12.93
C ASP A 66 -8.69 25.00 -13.94
N VAL A 67 -9.00 23.72 -13.72
CA VAL A 67 -8.57 22.62 -14.59
C VAL A 67 -9.82 21.84 -15.01
N HIS A 68 -10.02 21.75 -16.33
CA HIS A 68 -11.07 20.91 -16.90
C HIS A 68 -10.60 19.46 -17.01
N ILE A 69 -11.39 18.53 -16.48
CA ILE A 69 -11.13 17.08 -16.53
C ILE A 69 -12.22 16.41 -17.38
N ASP A 70 -11.80 15.79 -18.47
CA ASP A 70 -12.69 15.04 -19.36
C ASP A 70 -12.96 13.62 -18.82
N LEU A 71 -14.09 13.46 -18.14
CA LEU A 71 -14.51 12.19 -17.54
C LEU A 71 -14.87 11.12 -18.59
N GLN A 72 -15.42 11.52 -19.73
CA GLN A 72 -15.78 10.59 -20.81
C GLN A 72 -14.52 9.92 -21.37
N ARG A 73 -13.47 10.72 -21.61
CA ARG A 73 -12.17 10.21 -22.05
C ARG A 73 -11.52 9.32 -21.00
N LEU A 74 -11.58 9.69 -19.72
CA LEU A 74 -11.05 8.84 -18.64
C LEU A 74 -11.75 7.48 -18.59
N GLY A 75 -13.08 7.47 -18.70
CA GLY A 75 -13.86 6.24 -18.78
C GLY A 75 -13.52 5.38 -20.00
N ALA A 76 -13.35 6.00 -21.17
CA ALA A 76 -12.92 5.31 -22.39
C ALA A 76 -11.52 4.68 -22.30
N MET A 77 -10.64 5.25 -21.46
CA MET A 77 -9.32 4.68 -21.13
C MET A 77 -9.39 3.62 -20.02
N GLY A 78 -10.57 3.28 -19.51
CA GLY A 78 -10.77 2.27 -18.47
C GLY A 78 -10.55 2.77 -17.03
N MET A 79 -10.50 4.09 -16.82
CA MET A 79 -10.40 4.66 -15.48
C MET A 79 -11.75 4.64 -14.76
N VAL A 80 -11.73 4.60 -13.44
CA VAL A 80 -12.90 4.72 -12.59
C VAL A 80 -13.39 6.16 -12.64
N THR A 81 -14.64 6.35 -13.07
CA THR A 81 -15.29 7.66 -13.12
C THR A 81 -16.53 7.69 -12.23
N PRO A 82 -16.98 8.89 -11.79
CA PRO A 82 -18.21 9.04 -11.01
C PRO A 82 -19.46 8.55 -11.76
N ASP A 83 -19.45 8.61 -13.09
CA ASP A 83 -20.58 8.28 -13.96
C ASP A 83 -20.90 6.78 -13.97
N VAL A 84 -19.90 5.93 -13.69
CA VAL A 84 -20.06 4.47 -13.63
C VAL A 84 -19.58 3.96 -12.28
N PRO A 85 -20.35 4.20 -11.20
CA PRO A 85 -19.89 3.94 -9.84
C PRO A 85 -19.78 2.45 -9.51
N ARG A 86 -20.38 1.55 -10.29
CA ARG A 86 -20.39 0.11 -10.05
C ARG A 86 -19.82 -0.63 -11.27
N SER A 87 -18.50 -0.76 -11.29
CA SER A 87 -17.76 -1.61 -12.22
C SER A 87 -16.88 -2.57 -11.42
N ALA A 88 -16.47 -3.68 -12.02
CA ALA A 88 -15.57 -4.63 -11.37
C ALA A 88 -14.28 -3.95 -10.90
N ILE A 89 -13.68 -3.13 -11.77
CA ILE A 89 -12.46 -2.40 -11.46
C ILE A 89 -12.65 -1.39 -10.32
N ALA A 90 -13.80 -0.71 -10.25
CA ALA A 90 -14.09 0.19 -9.13
C ALA A 90 -14.22 -0.57 -7.79
N GLU A 91 -14.78 -1.77 -7.79
CA GLU A 91 -14.84 -2.61 -6.58
C GLU A 91 -13.46 -3.13 -6.17
N GLU A 92 -12.63 -3.56 -7.12
CA GLU A 92 -11.24 -3.97 -6.86
C GLU A 92 -10.43 -2.83 -6.23
N PHE A 93 -10.50 -1.62 -6.81
CA PHE A 93 -9.83 -0.45 -6.23
C PHE A 93 -10.40 -0.05 -4.88
N ARG A 94 -11.69 -0.27 -4.60
CA ARG A 94 -12.27 -0.02 -3.26
C ARG A 94 -11.73 -0.96 -2.19
N LEU A 95 -11.42 -2.20 -2.54
CA LEU A 95 -10.78 -3.14 -1.61
C LEU A 95 -9.40 -2.63 -1.17
N ILE A 96 -8.69 -1.93 -2.06
CA ILE A 96 -7.37 -1.34 -1.78
C ILE A 96 -7.52 0.02 -1.07
N LYS A 97 -8.36 0.92 -1.60
CA LYS A 97 -8.52 2.30 -1.14
C LYS A 97 -9.12 2.41 0.26
N ARG A 98 -10.12 1.59 0.61
CA ARG A 98 -10.86 1.72 1.88
C ARG A 98 -9.96 1.55 3.12
N PRO A 99 -9.10 0.53 3.22
CA PRO A 99 -8.15 0.41 4.34
C PRO A 99 -7.16 1.58 4.41
N LEU A 100 -6.66 2.06 3.26
CA LEU A 100 -5.73 3.19 3.20
C LEU A 100 -6.38 4.47 3.74
N LEU A 101 -7.58 4.80 3.25
CA LEU A 101 -8.32 5.97 3.73
C LEU A 101 -8.65 5.85 5.22
N ARG A 102 -9.09 4.67 5.67
CA ARG A 102 -9.40 4.44 7.09
C ARG A 102 -8.20 4.75 7.99
N ASN A 103 -6.99 4.37 7.57
CA ASN A 103 -5.76 4.62 8.32
C ASN A 103 -5.30 6.09 8.17
N ALA A 104 -5.46 6.68 6.98
CA ALA A 104 -5.08 8.06 6.68
C ALA A 104 -5.92 9.10 7.44
N THR A 105 -7.17 8.77 7.79
CA THR A 105 -8.10 9.69 8.48
C THR A 105 -8.21 9.41 9.98
N VAL A 106 -7.36 8.56 10.56
CA VAL A 106 -7.33 8.34 12.02
C VAL A 106 -6.85 9.62 12.70
N SER A 107 -7.53 10.01 13.78
CA SER A 107 -7.14 11.16 14.61
C SER A 107 -6.77 10.71 16.03
N GLY A 108 -5.94 11.50 16.71
CA GLY A 108 -5.58 11.28 18.10
C GLY A 108 -4.30 10.42 18.26
N PRO A 109 -4.17 9.61 19.32
CA PRO A 109 -2.92 8.91 19.63
C PRO A 109 -2.42 7.93 18.57
N ALA A 110 -3.28 7.50 17.65
CA ALA A 110 -2.97 6.58 16.56
C ALA A 110 -2.87 7.29 15.18
N GLU A 111 -2.84 8.62 15.17
CA GLU A 111 -2.69 9.42 13.95
C GLU A 111 -1.32 9.20 13.30
N ILE A 112 -1.33 9.12 11.98
CA ILE A 112 -0.12 8.97 11.17
C ILE A 112 0.22 10.34 10.61
N GLU A 113 1.45 10.80 10.86
CA GLU A 113 1.96 12.04 10.28
C GLU A 113 1.89 11.97 8.75
N ASN A 114 1.26 12.96 8.12
CA ASN A 114 1.00 13.00 6.68
C ASN A 114 0.28 11.73 6.15
N GLY A 115 -0.67 11.16 6.92
CA GLY A 115 -1.38 9.93 6.54
C GLY A 115 -2.10 9.98 5.19
N SER A 116 -2.43 11.16 4.67
CA SER A 116 -3.00 11.37 3.34
C SER A 116 -1.98 11.38 2.19
N LEU A 117 -0.67 11.41 2.49
CA LEU A 117 0.40 11.34 1.49
C LEU A 117 0.75 9.88 1.20
N ILE A 118 0.34 9.40 0.02
CA ILE A 118 0.59 8.03 -0.42
C ILE A 118 1.54 8.05 -1.62
N MET A 119 2.69 7.41 -1.49
CA MET A 119 3.63 7.20 -2.60
C MET A 119 3.23 5.96 -3.40
N VAL A 120 2.98 6.14 -4.70
CA VAL A 120 2.77 5.05 -5.65
C VAL A 120 4.03 4.88 -6.50
N THR A 121 4.63 3.69 -6.47
CA THR A 121 5.85 3.37 -7.23
C THR A 121 5.74 2.01 -7.91
N SER A 122 6.63 1.73 -8.85
CA SER A 122 6.71 0.46 -9.58
C SER A 122 8.16 0.04 -9.77
N ALA A 123 8.43 -1.25 -9.91
CA ALA A 123 9.77 -1.78 -10.11
C ALA A 123 10.23 -1.56 -11.56
N MET A 124 9.29 -1.63 -12.51
CA MET A 124 9.57 -1.50 -13.94
C MET A 124 8.68 -0.43 -14.61
N PRO A 125 9.12 0.10 -15.77
CA PRO A 125 8.25 0.88 -16.64
C PRO A 125 7.08 0.04 -17.15
N GLY A 126 5.89 0.64 -17.26
CA GLY A 126 4.71 -0.01 -17.85
C GLY A 126 3.87 -0.88 -16.90
N GLU A 127 4.26 -1.04 -15.63
CA GLU A 127 3.49 -1.84 -14.64
C GLU A 127 2.17 -1.18 -14.17
N GLY A 128 1.78 -0.06 -14.77
CA GLY A 128 0.49 0.58 -14.45
C GLY A 128 0.50 1.52 -13.25
N LYS A 129 1.65 1.99 -12.74
CA LYS A 129 1.67 2.96 -11.61
C LYS A 129 0.77 4.18 -11.80
N SER A 130 0.70 4.73 -13.01
CA SER A 130 -0.14 5.89 -13.33
C SER A 130 -1.62 5.51 -13.33
N PHE A 131 -1.93 4.32 -13.85
CA PHE A 131 -3.29 3.79 -13.81
C PHE A 131 -3.75 3.56 -12.37
N THR A 132 -2.90 2.94 -11.54
CA THR A 132 -3.17 2.74 -10.12
C THR A 132 -3.30 4.07 -9.39
N ALA A 133 -2.41 5.03 -9.61
CA ALA A 133 -2.44 6.33 -8.93
C ALA A 133 -3.70 7.16 -9.27
N ILE A 134 -4.21 7.08 -10.50
CA ILE A 134 -5.43 7.80 -10.91
C ILE A 134 -6.68 7.16 -10.31
N ASN A 135 -6.72 5.82 -10.22
CA ASN A 135 -7.89 5.08 -9.73
C ASN A 135 -7.96 4.91 -8.21
N LEU A 136 -6.86 5.20 -7.48
CA LEU A 136 -6.79 5.10 -6.01
C LEU A 136 -7.50 6.25 -5.29
#